data_AF-A0A8J5HJ33-F1
#
_entry.id   AF-A0A8J5HJ33-F1
#
_cell.length_a   1.000
_cell.length_b   1.000
_cell.length_c   1.000
_cell.angle_alpha   90.00
_cell.angle_beta   90.00
_cell.angle_gamma   90.00
#
_symmetry.space_group_name_H-M   'P 1'
#
loop_
_entity.id
_entity.type
_entity.pdbx_description
1 polymer ?
#
loop_
_entity_poly.entity_id
_entity_poly.type
_entity_poly.pdbx_seq_one_letter_code
_entity_poly.pdbx_strand_id
1 'polypeptide(L)'
;MIENPARANGHIFNVGNPNNEATEKQLAEIMTQVYAEVSGKLPLEVPTIDVSSREFYGEGYDDSDKRIPDMTIINKQLGIQILPSI
;
A
#
# COMPACT_ATOMS: atom_id res chain seq x y z
N MET A 1 20.84 -15.06 -7.15
CA MET A 1 21.45 -15.56 -5.91
C MET A 1 20.80 -14.82 -4.76
N ILE A 2 20.38 -15.49 -3.68
CA ILE A 2 19.88 -14.79 -2.48
C ILE A 2 21.10 -14.34 -1.68
N GLU A 3 21.15 -13.06 -1.30
CA GLU A 3 22.32 -12.47 -0.61
C GLU A 3 22.48 -12.97 0.83
N ASN A 4 21.38 -13.23 1.55
CA ASN A 4 21.37 -13.66 2.95
C ASN A 4 20.64 -15.00 3.17
N PRO A 5 21.05 -16.09 2.51
CA PRO A 5 20.28 -17.35 2.51
C PRO A 5 20.17 -17.97 3.90
N ALA A 6 21.22 -17.87 4.73
CA ALA A 6 21.23 -18.41 6.10
C ALA A 6 20.18 -17.77 7.03
N ARG A 7 19.78 -16.52 6.76
CA ARG A 7 18.78 -15.79 7.56
C ARG A 7 17.39 -15.80 6.90
N ALA A 8 17.30 -16.10 5.61
CA ALA A 8 16.05 -16.07 4.84
C ALA A 8 15.39 -17.44 4.67
N ASN A 9 16.19 -18.51 4.54
CA ASN A 9 15.67 -19.85 4.26
C ASN A 9 14.74 -20.34 5.38
N GLY A 10 13.56 -20.84 5.01
CA GLY A 10 12.57 -21.39 5.95
C GLY A 10 11.64 -20.35 6.59
N HIS A 11 11.78 -19.07 6.23
CA HIS A 11 10.91 -18.00 6.73
C HIS A 11 9.92 -17.51 5.66
N ILE A 12 8.76 -17.04 6.12
CA ILE A 12 7.83 -16.21 5.36
C ILE A 12 7.95 -14.79 5.92
N PHE A 13 8.06 -13.81 5.03
CA PHE A 13 8.24 -12.42 5.41
C PHE A 13 7.10 -11.56 4.88
N ASN A 14 6.52 -10.75 5.77
CA ASN A 14 5.71 -9.61 5.35
C ASN A 14 6.67 -8.51 4.86
N VAL A 15 6.41 -7.98 3.66
CA VAL A 15 7.16 -6.85 3.10
C VAL A 15 6.16 -5.72 2.88
N GLY A 16 6.29 -4.65 3.68
CA GLY A 16 5.44 -3.47 3.59
C GLY A 16 5.84 -2.40 4.59
N ASN A 17 5.17 -1.25 4.53
CA ASN A 17 5.36 -0.15 5.47
C ASN A 17 4.06 0.03 6.27
N PRO A 18 4.00 -0.40 7.55
CA PRO A 18 2.79 -0.25 8.36
C PRO A 18 2.43 1.22 8.68
N ASN A 19 3.35 2.17 8.46
CA ASN A 19 3.10 3.59 8.67
C ASN A 19 2.42 4.28 7.48
N ASN A 20 2.31 3.61 6.34
CA ASN A 20 1.68 4.14 5.12
C ASN A 20 0.25 3.59 4.94
N GLU A 21 -0.47 3.32 6.03
CA GLU A 21 -1.87 2.94 5.95
C GLU A 21 -2.70 4.12 5.41
N ALA A 22 -3.49 3.85 4.38
CA ALA A 22 -4.46 4.77 3.82
C ALA A 22 -5.69 3.99 3.37
N THR A 23 -6.87 4.59 3.48
CA THR A 23 -8.06 4.11 2.76
C THR A 23 -7.89 4.35 1.25
N GLU A 24 -8.60 3.60 0.42
CA GLU A 24 -8.61 3.80 -1.04
C GLU A 24 -9.00 5.24 -1.43
N LYS A 25 -9.92 5.85 -0.66
CA LYS A 25 -10.32 7.25 -0.85
C LYS A 25 -9.16 8.22 -0.58
N GLN A 26 -8.46 8.04 0.53
CA GLN A 26 -7.29 8.88 0.86
C GLN A 26 -6.17 8.69 -0.17
N LEU A 27 -5.95 7.47 -0.65
CA LEU A 27 -4.99 7.21 -1.72
C LEU A 27 -5.36 7.99 -2.99
N ALA A 28 -6.63 7.97 -3.40
CA ALA A 28 -7.11 8.73 -4.55
C ALA A 28 -6.93 10.25 -4.39
N GLU A 29 -7.17 10.78 -3.18
CA GLU A 29 -6.94 12.19 -2.84
C GLU A 29 -5.46 12.56 -2.97
N ILE A 30 -4.56 11.76 -2.36
CA ILE A 30 -3.09 11.94 -2.45
C ILE A 30 -2.64 11.89 -3.91
N MET A 31 -3.10 10.91 -4.67
CA MET A 31 -2.72 10.75 -6.07
C MET A 31 -3.18 11.92 -6.93
N THR A 32 -4.37 12.45 -6.68
CA THR A 32 -4.89 13.62 -7.42
C THR A 32 -4.03 14.86 -7.14
N GLN A 33 -3.63 15.07 -5.88
CA GLN A 33 -2.76 16.17 -5.52
C GLN A 33 -1.37 16.03 -6.14
N VAL A 34 -0.73 14.85 -6.00
CA VAL A 34 0.58 14.57 -6.60
C VAL A 34 0.53 14.73 -8.12
N TYR A 35 -0.56 14.28 -8.76
CA TYR A 35 -0.73 14.47 -10.20
C TYR A 35 -0.81 15.94 -10.58
N ALA A 36 -1.55 16.78 -9.84
CA ALA A 36 -1.62 18.21 -10.10
C ALA A 36 -0.24 18.88 -9.98
N GLU A 37 0.52 18.53 -8.95
CA GLU A 37 1.88 19.03 -8.72
C GLU A 37 2.84 18.59 -9.85
N VAL A 38 2.83 17.32 -10.23
CA VAL A 38 3.73 16.76 -11.24
C VAL A 38 3.35 17.23 -12.66
N SER A 39 2.06 17.34 -12.95
CA SER A 39 1.58 17.69 -14.30
C SER A 39 1.44 19.20 -14.53
N GLY A 40 1.38 20.00 -13.47
CA GLY A 40 1.06 21.43 -13.52
C GLY A 40 -0.40 21.73 -13.91
N LYS A 41 -1.26 20.71 -13.97
CA LYS A 41 -2.70 20.87 -14.24
C LYS A 41 -3.44 21.13 -12.94
N LEU A 42 -4.53 21.89 -13.03
CA LEU A 42 -5.44 22.05 -11.90
C LEU A 42 -6.19 20.74 -11.62
N PRO A 43 -6.46 20.42 -10.35
CA PRO A 43 -7.33 19.31 -9.99
C PRO A 43 -8.73 19.46 -10.59
N LEU A 44 -9.39 18.33 -10.85
CA LEU A 44 -10.80 18.33 -11.22
C LEU A 44 -11.66 18.79 -10.04
N GLU A 45 -12.80 19.42 -10.34
CA GLU A 45 -13.78 19.80 -9.31
C GLU A 45 -14.35 18.56 -8.59
N VAL A 46 -14.57 17.48 -9.35
CA VAL A 46 -14.98 16.17 -8.84
C VAL A 46 -13.97 15.13 -9.33
N PRO A 47 -12.93 14.81 -8.54
CA PRO A 47 -11.85 13.92 -8.98
C PRO A 47 -12.16 12.43 -8.82
N THR A 48 -13.17 12.07 -8.03
CA THR A 48 -13.55 10.68 -7.74
C THR A 48 -15.06 10.51 -7.77
N ILE A 49 -15.50 9.27 -7.99
CA ILE A 49 -16.90 8.84 -7.91
C ILE A 49 -16.97 7.54 -7.12
N ASP A 50 -18.04 7.34 -6.37
CA ASP A 50 -18.31 6.07 -5.72
C ASP A 50 -18.98 5.11 -6.71
N VAL A 51 -18.53 3.85 -6.73
CA VAL A 51 -19.06 2.79 -7.57
C VAL A 51 -19.27 1.54 -6.71
N SER A 52 -20.34 0.79 -6.97
CA SER A 52 -20.59 -0.45 -6.21
C SER A 52 -19.54 -1.52 -6.57
N SER A 53 -19.13 -2.34 -5.60
CA SER A 53 -18.21 -3.46 -5.85
C SER A 53 -18.77 -4.45 -6.87
N ARG A 54 -20.09 -4.65 -6.92
CA ARG A 54 -20.75 -5.48 -7.94
C ARG A 54 -20.58 -4.92 -9.34
N GLU A 55 -20.70 -3.60 -9.51
CA GLU A 55 -20.51 -2.96 -10.81
C GLU A 55 -19.04 -2.98 -11.22
N PHE A 56 -18.13 -2.73 -10.28
CA PHE A 56 -16.70 -2.62 -10.56
C PHE A 56 -16.00 -3.98 -10.69
N TYR A 57 -16.23 -4.90 -9.74
CA TYR A 57 -15.59 -6.21 -9.65
C TYR A 57 -16.48 -7.40 -10.02
N GLY A 58 -17.81 -7.26 -9.93
CA GLY A 58 -18.76 -8.33 -10.23
C GLY A 58 -19.38 -9.02 -9.01
N GLU A 59 -20.31 -9.95 -9.27
CA GLU A 59 -20.93 -10.77 -8.23
C GLU A 59 -19.91 -11.69 -7.54
N GLY A 60 -20.03 -11.83 -6.23
CA GLY A 60 -19.14 -12.68 -5.43
C GLY A 60 -17.80 -12.06 -5.05
N TYR A 61 -17.58 -10.77 -5.36
CA TYR A 61 -16.44 -10.03 -4.82
C TYR A 61 -16.54 -9.91 -3.30
N ASP A 62 -15.41 -10.12 -2.63
CA ASP A 62 -15.21 -9.93 -1.21
C ASP A 62 -13.80 -9.35 -1.00
N ASP A 63 -13.65 -8.51 0.02
CA ASP A 63 -12.40 -7.75 0.24
C ASP A 63 -11.87 -7.91 1.66
N SER A 64 -10.59 -7.62 1.82
CA SER A 64 -9.96 -7.48 3.14
C SER A 64 -10.12 -6.05 3.64
N ASP A 65 -10.69 -5.87 4.83
CA ASP A 65 -10.87 -4.52 5.41
C ASP A 65 -9.55 -3.78 5.66
N LYS A 66 -8.53 -4.50 6.16
CA LYS A 66 -7.23 -3.91 6.55
C LYS A 66 -6.08 -4.88 6.28
N ARG A 67 -4.95 -4.34 5.86
CA ARG A 67 -3.69 -5.07 5.70
C ARG A 67 -2.54 -4.28 6.31
N ILE A 68 -2.24 -4.57 7.58
CA ILE A 68 -1.12 -3.98 8.31
C ILE A 68 -0.07 -5.09 8.51
N PRO A 69 1.13 -5.00 7.90
CA PRO A 69 2.13 -6.05 7.99
C PRO A 69 2.79 -6.07 9.38
N ASP A 70 2.84 -7.25 10.01
CA ASP A 70 3.74 -7.46 11.15
C ASP A 70 5.18 -7.54 10.66
N MET A 71 6.01 -6.61 11.14
CA MET A 71 7.40 -6.44 10.73
C MET A 71 8.38 -7.19 11.64
N THR A 72 7.91 -7.91 12.65
CA THR A 72 8.76 -8.56 13.66
C THR A 72 9.79 -9.53 13.04
N ILE A 73 9.33 -10.42 12.16
CA ILE A 73 10.19 -11.48 11.59
C ILE A 73 11.22 -10.88 10.63
N ILE A 74 10.81 -9.97 9.74
CA ILE A 74 11.71 -9.40 8.73
C ILE A 74 12.73 -8.45 9.37
N ASN A 75 12.35 -7.68 10.39
CA ASN A 75 13.28 -6.82 11.12
C ASN A 75 14.32 -7.66 11.88
N LYS A 76 13.88 -8.74 12.55
CA LYS A 76 14.80 -9.65 13.26
C LYS A 76 15.76 -10.37 12.30
N GLN A 77 15.24 -10.89 11.18
CA GLN A 77 16.03 -11.75 10.30
C GLN A 77 16.83 -10.99 9.25
N LEU A 78 16.42 -9.79 8.85
CA LEU A 78 17.12 -9.07 7.78
C LEU A 78 17.53 -7.64 8.18
N GLY A 79 17.15 -7.17 9.37
CA GLY A 79 17.50 -5.84 9.84
C GLY A 79 16.86 -4.72 9.02
N ILE A 80 15.81 -5.02 8.26
CA ILE A 80 15.08 -4.01 7.50
C ILE A 80 14.41 -3.08 8.51
N GLN A 81 14.77 -1.80 8.44
CA GLN A 81 14.12 -0.76 9.24
C GLN A 81 13.36 0.14 8.28
N ILE A 82 12.05 0.23 8.47
CA ILE A 82 11.22 1.13 7.70
C ILE A 82 11.55 2.55 8.15
N LEU A 83 12.07 3.36 7.23
CA LEU A 83 12.28 4.79 7.47
C LEU A 83 10.92 5.49 7.59
N PRO A 84 10.77 6.48 8.48
CA PRO A 84 9.56 7.29 8.53
C PRO A 84 9.35 7.99 7.18
N SER A 85 8.09 8.11 6.78
CA SER A 85 7.69 8.77 5.54
C SER A 85 8.04 10.26 5.61
N ILE A 86 8.61 10.78 4.52
CA ILE A 86 9.03 12.19 4.34
C ILE A 86 7.80 13.09 4.36
#